data_AF-A0A0Q8LRM7-F1
#
_entry.id   AF-A0A0Q8LRM7-F1
#
_cell.length_a   1.000
_cell.length_b   1.000
_cell.length_c   1.000
_cell.angle_alpha   90.00
_cell.angle_beta   90.00
_cell.angle_gamma   90.00
#
_symmetry.space_group_name_H-M   'P 1'
#
loop_
_entity.id
_entity.type
_entity.pdbx_description
1 polymer ?
#
loop_
_entity_poly.entity_id
_entity_poly.type
_entity_poly.pdbx_seq_one_letter_code
_entity_poly.pdbx_strand_id
1 'polypeptide(L)'
;MIVQTPEPDQATGHASDMYAGDVADVGFVFTHTRAMAVNPDAHAAFESLLKAAVPSIGLRTYELATLGAARAIGSSHCLLAHGRKTLRAGLMEEAQLERLARDYTDAGLSEADVAVMAFAERLSTEPQRMTDADTLRLREVGFTDRQIVDITIAASARNFLSRMLLALAVPVDEVPGLSPALVEALLSPLEE
;
A
#
# COMPACT_ATOMS: atom_id res chain seq x y z
N MET A 1 -8.84 8.27 -16.68
CA MET A 1 -8.31 9.55 -16.14
C MET A 1 -8.25 10.63 -17.23
N ILE A 2 -8.52 11.90 -16.89
CA ILE A 2 -8.42 13.06 -17.79
C ILE A 2 -7.11 13.86 -17.66
N VAL A 3 -6.32 13.58 -16.62
CA VAL A 3 -5.03 14.23 -16.37
C VAL A 3 -4.05 13.84 -17.47
N GLN A 4 -3.44 14.83 -18.10
CA GLN A 4 -2.36 14.64 -19.06
C GLN A 4 -1.04 14.44 -18.31
N THR A 5 -0.29 13.40 -18.69
CA THR A 5 0.95 13.01 -18.02
C THR A 5 2.14 13.27 -18.94
N PRO A 6 3.32 13.64 -18.41
CA PRO A 6 4.52 13.80 -19.24
C PRO A 6 4.85 12.52 -20.00
N GLU A 7 5.19 12.65 -21.28
CA GLU A 7 5.75 11.52 -22.04
C GLU A 7 7.16 11.18 -21.53
N PRO A 8 7.63 9.92 -21.69
CA PRO A 8 8.91 9.51 -21.13
C PRO A 8 10.12 10.33 -21.58
N ASP A 9 10.12 10.86 -22.79
CA ASP A 9 11.18 11.73 -23.34
C ASP A 9 11.09 13.19 -22.86
N GLN A 10 9.98 13.57 -22.22
CA GLN A 10 9.73 14.89 -21.64
C GLN A 10 9.89 14.92 -20.12
N ALA A 11 9.91 13.75 -19.47
CA ALA A 11 10.11 13.64 -18.03
C ALA A 11 11.54 14.06 -17.64
N THR A 12 11.67 14.83 -16.56
CA THR A 12 12.96 15.30 -16.03
C THR A 12 13.01 15.16 -14.51
N GLY A 13 14.21 15.17 -13.93
CA GLY A 13 14.39 15.04 -12.48
C GLY A 13 13.73 13.79 -11.91
N HIS A 14 13.07 13.93 -10.75
CA HIS A 14 12.42 12.81 -10.04
C HIS A 14 11.38 12.09 -10.89
N ALA A 15 10.65 12.79 -11.79
CA ALA A 15 9.72 12.13 -12.71
C ALA A 15 10.44 11.17 -13.68
N SER A 16 11.60 11.56 -14.19
CA SER A 16 12.43 10.70 -15.04
C SER A 16 12.96 9.50 -14.26
N ASP A 17 13.36 9.70 -13.00
CA ASP A 17 13.86 8.62 -12.14
C ASP A 17 12.76 7.59 -11.83
N MET A 18 11.55 8.05 -11.56
CA MET A 18 10.36 7.20 -11.38
C MET A 18 10.11 6.33 -12.63
N TYR A 19 10.10 6.93 -13.81
CA TYR A 19 9.85 6.21 -15.06
C TYR A 19 10.97 5.21 -15.38
N ALA A 20 12.23 5.60 -15.18
CA ALA A 20 13.36 4.72 -15.36
C ALA A 20 13.32 3.52 -14.40
N GLY A 21 12.88 3.74 -13.16
CA GLY A 21 12.67 2.68 -12.16
C GLY A 21 11.64 1.65 -12.61
N ASP A 22 10.47 2.10 -13.06
CA ASP A 22 9.42 1.22 -13.57
C ASP A 22 9.88 0.42 -14.81
N VAL A 23 10.54 1.09 -15.78
CA VAL A 23 11.07 0.42 -16.97
C VAL A 23 12.13 -0.63 -16.62
N ALA A 24 13.02 -0.32 -15.68
CA ALA A 24 14.02 -1.28 -15.22
C ALA A 24 13.39 -2.48 -14.50
N ASP A 25 12.26 -2.28 -13.83
CA ASP A 25 11.59 -3.32 -13.03
C ASP A 25 10.64 -4.21 -13.84
N VAL A 26 9.82 -3.62 -14.70
CA VAL A 26 8.74 -4.32 -15.43
C VAL A 26 8.71 -4.03 -16.94
N GLY A 27 9.59 -3.18 -17.45
CA GLY A 27 9.70 -2.88 -18.89
C GLY A 27 8.71 -1.85 -19.43
N PHE A 28 7.84 -1.28 -18.57
CA PHE A 28 6.92 -0.20 -18.92
C PHE A 28 6.70 0.71 -17.70
N VAL A 29 6.14 1.90 -17.91
CA VAL A 29 5.80 2.85 -16.82
C VAL A 29 4.35 2.63 -16.39
N PHE A 30 4.11 2.39 -15.10
CA PHE A 30 2.75 2.23 -14.59
C PHE A 30 1.94 3.51 -14.73
N THR A 31 0.63 3.37 -14.95
CA THR A 31 -0.29 4.50 -15.09
C THR A 31 -0.41 5.31 -13.81
N HIS A 32 -0.27 4.69 -12.62
CA HIS A 32 -0.21 5.42 -11.35
C HIS A 32 1.09 6.23 -11.20
N THR A 33 2.23 5.71 -11.66
CA THR A 33 3.51 6.44 -11.71
C THR A 33 3.41 7.65 -12.62
N ARG A 34 2.81 7.49 -13.81
CA ARG A 34 2.53 8.60 -14.74
C ARG A 34 1.67 9.69 -14.10
N ALA A 35 0.62 9.30 -13.37
CA ALA A 35 -0.25 10.25 -12.67
C ALA A 35 0.52 11.04 -11.61
N MET A 36 1.38 10.38 -10.80
CA MET A 36 2.16 11.05 -9.76
C MET A 36 3.32 11.89 -10.32
N ALA A 37 3.85 11.52 -11.49
CA ALA A 37 4.88 12.28 -12.20
C ALA A 37 4.42 13.68 -12.66
N VAL A 38 3.12 13.98 -12.63
CA VAL A 38 2.58 15.33 -12.87
C VAL A 38 2.99 16.31 -11.75
N ASN A 39 3.16 15.81 -10.52
CA ASN A 39 3.71 16.58 -9.40
C ASN A 39 4.83 15.78 -8.71
N PRO A 40 6.03 15.74 -9.31
CA PRO A 40 7.12 14.92 -8.82
C PRO A 40 7.64 15.39 -7.45
N ASP A 41 7.57 16.69 -7.13
CA ASP A 41 8.01 17.22 -5.85
C ASP A 41 7.14 16.69 -4.69
N ALA A 42 5.82 16.65 -4.87
CA ALA A 42 4.91 16.06 -3.89
C ALA A 42 5.16 14.55 -3.73
N HIS A 43 5.44 13.83 -4.83
CA HIS A 43 5.79 12.42 -4.76
C HIS A 43 7.10 12.19 -3.99
N ALA A 44 8.14 13.00 -4.22
CA ALA A 44 9.40 12.93 -3.48
C ALA A 44 9.23 13.20 -1.97
N ALA A 45 8.36 14.14 -1.61
CA ALA A 45 8.01 14.40 -0.21
C ALA A 45 7.27 13.21 0.43
N PHE A 46 6.33 12.60 -0.30
CA PHE A 46 5.64 11.39 0.12
C PHE A 46 6.61 10.22 0.36
N GLU A 47 7.56 9.98 -0.55
CA GLU A 47 8.59 8.97 -0.34
C GLU A 47 9.48 9.27 0.87
N SER A 48 9.79 10.55 1.11
CA SER A 48 10.60 10.97 2.25
C SER A 48 9.88 10.68 3.58
N LEU A 49 8.55 10.87 3.63
CA LEU A 49 7.71 10.47 4.76
C LEU A 49 7.81 8.95 5.00
N LEU A 50 7.67 8.14 3.95
CA LEU A 50 7.78 6.68 4.07
C LEU A 50 9.17 6.24 4.53
N LYS A 51 10.24 6.85 3.97
CA LYS A 51 11.63 6.60 4.38
C LYS A 51 11.89 6.94 5.85
N ALA A 52 11.15 7.87 6.43
CA ALA A 52 11.25 8.22 7.85
C ALA A 52 10.52 7.23 8.78
N ALA A 53 9.45 6.57 8.31
CA ALA A 53 8.61 5.68 9.11
C ALA A 53 9.03 4.20 9.03
N VAL A 54 9.28 3.69 7.81
CA VAL A 54 9.52 2.26 7.56
C VAL A 54 10.67 1.66 8.39
N PRO A 55 11.80 2.35 8.63
CA PRO A 55 12.91 1.76 9.39
C PRO A 55 12.56 1.30 10.80
N SER A 56 11.57 1.91 11.48
CA SER A 56 11.22 1.52 12.86
C SER A 56 10.29 0.31 12.92
N ILE A 57 9.38 0.16 11.94
CA ILE A 57 8.34 -0.88 11.91
C ILE A 57 8.74 -2.08 11.06
N GLY A 58 9.72 -1.92 10.17
CA GLY A 58 10.15 -2.92 9.21
C GLY A 58 9.20 -3.04 8.00
N LEU A 59 9.71 -3.64 6.92
CA LEU A 59 8.99 -3.74 5.65
C LEU A 59 7.70 -4.57 5.76
N ARG A 60 7.72 -5.67 6.52
CA ARG A 60 6.54 -6.53 6.74
C ARG A 60 5.36 -5.75 7.32
N THR A 61 5.59 -5.05 8.43
CA THR A 61 4.57 -4.22 9.08
C THR A 61 4.06 -3.11 8.18
N TYR A 62 4.95 -2.49 7.40
CA TYR A 62 4.59 -1.49 6.42
C TYR A 62 3.66 -2.05 5.33
N GLU A 63 3.98 -3.20 4.75
CA GLU A 63 3.14 -3.83 3.73
C GLU A 63 1.78 -4.27 4.31
N LEU A 64 1.74 -4.80 5.53
CA LEU A 64 0.49 -5.17 6.20
C LEU A 64 -0.42 -3.97 6.50
N ALA A 65 0.14 -2.89 7.07
CA ALA A 65 -0.62 -1.65 7.28
C ALA A 65 -1.14 -1.08 5.96
N THR A 66 -0.33 -1.21 4.91
CA THR A 66 -0.71 -0.77 3.56
C THR A 66 -1.82 -1.63 2.97
N LEU A 67 -1.74 -2.96 3.04
CA LEU A 67 -2.77 -3.86 2.53
C LEU A 67 -4.09 -3.69 3.28
N GLY A 68 -4.05 -3.59 4.62
CA GLY A 68 -5.25 -3.33 5.43
C GLY A 68 -5.92 -2.00 5.06
N ALA A 69 -5.15 -0.90 4.98
CA ALA A 69 -5.71 0.38 4.56
C ALA A 69 -6.24 0.37 3.11
N ALA A 70 -5.51 -0.26 2.18
CA ALA A 70 -5.93 -0.35 0.78
C ALA A 70 -7.21 -1.17 0.61
N ARG A 71 -7.35 -2.27 1.36
CA ARG A 71 -8.56 -3.11 1.43
C ARG A 71 -9.75 -2.28 1.89
N ALA A 72 -9.64 -1.61 3.03
CA ALA A 72 -10.73 -0.80 3.59
C ALA A 72 -11.17 0.37 2.68
N ILE A 73 -10.27 0.95 1.91
CA ILE A 73 -10.59 2.06 0.98
C ILE A 73 -11.18 1.56 -0.34
N GLY A 74 -10.92 0.31 -0.68
CA GLY A 74 -11.31 -0.26 -1.95
C GLY A 74 -10.35 0.03 -3.10
N SER A 75 -9.04 0.06 -2.85
CA SER A 75 -8.05 0.52 -3.83
C SER A 75 -7.36 -0.62 -4.57
N SER A 76 -7.88 -1.01 -5.74
CA SER A 76 -7.33 -2.09 -6.60
C SER A 76 -5.85 -1.88 -6.91
N HIS A 77 -5.46 -0.65 -7.28
CA HIS A 77 -4.06 -0.27 -7.54
C HIS A 77 -3.11 -0.74 -6.46
N CYS A 78 -3.52 -0.56 -5.22
CA CYS A 78 -2.65 -0.61 -4.08
C CYS A 78 -2.63 -2.02 -3.50
N LEU A 79 -3.77 -2.71 -3.57
CA LEU A 79 -3.85 -4.14 -3.31
C LEU A 79 -2.92 -4.92 -4.24
N LEU A 80 -2.96 -4.65 -5.55
CA LEU A 80 -2.10 -5.34 -6.52
C LEU A 80 -0.62 -4.97 -6.38
N ALA A 81 -0.29 -3.67 -6.32
CA ALA A 81 1.10 -3.22 -6.21
C ALA A 81 1.78 -3.72 -4.92
N HIS A 82 1.09 -3.66 -3.78
CA HIS A 82 1.65 -4.10 -2.51
C HIS A 82 1.58 -5.62 -2.32
N GLY A 83 0.61 -6.30 -2.95
CA GLY A 83 0.64 -7.75 -3.09
C GLY A 83 1.90 -8.24 -3.82
N ARG A 84 2.21 -7.65 -4.98
CA ARG A 84 3.45 -7.94 -5.72
C ARG A 84 4.70 -7.64 -4.90
N LYS A 85 4.73 -6.49 -4.22
CA LYS A 85 5.87 -6.10 -3.39
C LYS A 85 6.09 -7.06 -2.22
N THR A 86 5.00 -7.54 -1.61
CA THR A 86 5.04 -8.53 -0.54
C THR A 86 5.68 -9.84 -1.00
N LEU A 87 5.29 -10.34 -2.18
CA LEU A 87 5.90 -11.56 -2.75
C LEU A 87 7.36 -11.35 -3.14
N ARG A 88 7.68 -10.28 -3.87
CA ARG A 88 9.06 -10.03 -4.34
C ARG A 88 10.06 -9.82 -3.22
N ALA A 89 9.61 -9.28 -2.08
CA ALA A 89 10.44 -9.12 -0.90
C ALA A 89 10.54 -10.41 -0.04
N GLY A 90 9.90 -11.51 -0.45
CA GLY A 90 9.91 -12.77 0.30
C GLY A 90 9.26 -12.67 1.67
N LEU A 91 8.30 -11.73 1.85
CA LEU A 91 7.67 -11.50 3.15
C LEU A 91 6.60 -12.56 3.45
N MET A 92 6.00 -13.13 2.41
CA MET A 92 4.99 -14.18 2.46
C MET A 92 5.08 -15.04 1.21
N GLU A 93 4.72 -16.30 1.36
CA GLU A 93 4.42 -17.19 0.24
C GLU A 93 3.08 -16.80 -0.39
N GLU A 94 2.93 -17.05 -1.70
CA GLU A 94 1.72 -16.70 -2.46
C GLU A 94 0.45 -17.27 -1.84
N ALA A 95 0.48 -18.54 -1.41
CA ALA A 95 -0.67 -19.19 -0.77
C ALA A 95 -1.05 -18.52 0.58
N GLN A 96 -0.10 -17.96 1.31
CA GLN A 96 -0.41 -17.21 2.54
C GLN A 96 -0.99 -15.84 2.22
N LEU A 97 -0.45 -15.16 1.20
CA LEU A 97 -0.97 -13.87 0.76
C LEU A 97 -2.38 -13.99 0.18
N GLU A 98 -2.70 -15.08 -0.54
CA GLU A 98 -4.05 -15.34 -1.02
C GLU A 98 -5.05 -15.49 0.15
N ARG A 99 -4.69 -16.27 1.19
CA ARG A 99 -5.52 -16.38 2.39
C ARG A 99 -5.69 -15.03 3.07
N LEU A 100 -4.62 -14.25 3.22
CA LEU A 100 -4.66 -12.90 3.79
C LEU A 100 -5.61 -11.98 3.01
N ALA A 101 -5.53 -12.05 1.68
CA ALA A 101 -6.35 -11.25 0.79
C ALA A 101 -7.84 -11.59 0.90
N ARG A 102 -8.21 -12.82 1.26
CA ARG A 102 -9.60 -13.22 1.51
C ARG A 102 -10.03 -12.90 2.94
N ASP A 103 -9.28 -13.41 3.92
CA ASP A 103 -9.47 -13.18 5.34
C ASP A 103 -8.12 -13.22 6.08
N TYR A 104 -7.61 -12.04 6.47
CA TYR A 104 -6.34 -11.93 7.17
C TYR A 104 -6.38 -12.49 8.59
N THR A 105 -7.56 -12.68 9.19
CA THR A 105 -7.70 -13.24 10.53
C THR A 105 -7.49 -14.76 10.55
N ASP A 106 -7.67 -15.43 9.41
CA ASP A 106 -7.45 -16.88 9.21
C ASP A 106 -6.29 -17.18 8.23
N ALA A 107 -5.36 -16.23 8.04
CA ALA A 107 -4.24 -16.40 7.11
C ALA A 107 -2.99 -17.05 7.73
N GLY A 108 -3.05 -17.43 9.01
CA GLY A 108 -1.89 -17.93 9.77
C GLY A 108 -0.87 -16.82 10.06
N LEU A 109 -1.36 -15.61 10.30
CA LEU A 109 -0.57 -14.45 10.70
C LEU A 109 -0.31 -14.46 12.21
N SER A 110 0.74 -13.76 12.63
CA SER A 110 0.95 -13.51 14.06
C SER A 110 -0.12 -12.56 14.60
N GLU A 111 -0.34 -12.58 15.91
CA GLU A 111 -1.26 -11.66 16.57
C GLU A 111 -0.90 -10.18 16.32
N ALA A 112 0.40 -9.87 16.25
CA ALA A 112 0.89 -8.53 15.91
C ALA A 112 0.55 -8.11 14.48
N ASP A 113 0.71 -9.02 13.51
CA ASP A 113 0.38 -8.77 12.10
C ASP A 113 -1.13 -8.50 11.92
N VAL A 114 -1.98 -9.30 12.57
CA VAL A 114 -3.44 -9.13 12.55
C VAL A 114 -3.83 -7.80 13.17
N ALA A 115 -3.22 -7.41 14.29
CA ALA A 115 -3.48 -6.14 14.96
C ALA A 115 -3.13 -4.93 14.07
N VAL A 116 -2.04 -5.01 13.30
CA VAL A 116 -1.64 -3.95 12.35
C VAL A 116 -2.67 -3.78 11.24
N MET A 117 -3.12 -4.88 10.64
CA MET A 117 -4.14 -4.83 9.58
C MET A 117 -5.47 -4.29 10.11
N ALA A 118 -5.94 -4.79 11.25
CA ALA A 118 -7.18 -4.33 11.88
C ALA A 118 -7.13 -2.84 12.25
N PHE A 119 -6.00 -2.36 12.79
CA PHE A 119 -5.80 -0.94 13.08
C PHE A 119 -5.83 -0.09 11.80
N ALA A 120 -5.15 -0.53 10.74
CA ALA A 120 -5.11 0.18 9.46
C ALA A 120 -6.49 0.22 8.78
N GLU A 121 -7.26 -0.86 8.83
CA GLU A 121 -8.64 -0.89 8.34
C GLU A 121 -9.53 0.09 9.11
N ARG A 122 -9.52 0.04 10.44
CA ARG A 122 -10.32 0.93 11.29
C ARG A 122 -9.96 2.41 11.08
N LEU A 123 -8.67 2.73 10.97
CA LEU A 123 -8.20 4.07 10.64
C LEU A 123 -8.73 4.55 9.29
N SER A 124 -8.92 3.64 8.35
CA SER A 124 -9.32 3.97 6.98
C SER A 124 -10.83 4.16 6.82
N THR A 125 -11.64 3.51 7.66
CA THR A 125 -13.11 3.55 7.61
C THR A 125 -13.72 4.52 8.63
N GLU A 126 -13.27 4.48 9.89
CA GLU A 126 -13.91 5.19 11.00
C GLU A 126 -12.89 5.85 11.96
N PRO A 127 -11.94 6.66 11.48
CA PRO A 127 -10.91 7.27 12.33
C PRO A 127 -11.48 8.14 13.45
N GLN A 128 -12.61 8.81 13.21
CA GLN A 128 -13.32 9.63 14.21
C GLN A 128 -13.88 8.83 15.40
N ARG A 129 -13.94 7.49 15.30
CA ARG A 129 -14.42 6.57 16.35
C ARG A 129 -13.28 5.80 17.02
N MET A 130 -12.03 6.07 16.64
CA MET A 130 -10.88 5.47 17.30
C MET A 130 -10.66 6.09 18.67
N THR A 131 -10.17 5.29 19.60
CA THR A 131 -9.88 5.67 20.99
C THR A 131 -8.53 5.11 21.41
N ASP A 132 -8.09 5.42 22.64
CA ASP A 132 -6.87 4.85 23.23
C ASP A 132 -6.85 3.31 23.22
N ALA A 133 -8.00 2.64 23.19
CA ALA A 133 -8.07 1.18 23.09
C ALA A 133 -7.45 0.64 21.79
N ASP A 134 -7.56 1.37 20.68
CA ASP A 134 -7.05 0.95 19.38
C ASP A 134 -5.52 0.96 19.32
N THR A 135 -4.90 1.99 19.89
CA THR A 135 -3.44 2.08 19.99
C THR A 135 -2.88 1.25 21.16
N LEU A 136 -3.64 1.08 22.24
CA LEU A 136 -3.28 0.15 23.33
C LEU A 136 -3.15 -1.28 22.81
N ARG A 137 -4.05 -1.71 21.92
CA ARG A 137 -3.97 -3.04 21.31
C ARG A 137 -2.66 -3.27 20.57
N LEU A 138 -2.15 -2.28 19.83
CA LEU A 138 -0.83 -2.36 19.19
C LEU A 138 0.31 -2.45 20.21
N ARG A 139 0.19 -1.75 21.34
CA ARG A 139 1.18 -1.84 22.43
C ARG A 139 1.20 -3.23 23.07
N GLU A 140 0.03 -3.82 23.29
CA GLU A 140 -0.11 -5.15 23.91
C GLU A 140 0.54 -6.27 23.07
N VAL A 141 0.55 -6.14 21.74
CA VAL A 141 1.25 -7.07 20.83
C VAL A 141 2.72 -6.73 20.62
N GLY A 142 3.26 -5.75 21.36
CA GLY A 142 4.69 -5.48 21.44
C GLY A 142 5.21 -4.28 20.66
N PHE A 143 4.35 -3.45 20.04
CA PHE A 143 4.82 -2.23 19.37
C PHE A 143 5.15 -1.12 20.37
N THR A 144 6.29 -0.46 20.16
CA THR A 144 6.69 0.75 20.90
C THR A 144 5.87 1.96 20.46
N ASP A 145 5.84 3.02 21.27
CA ASP A 145 5.14 4.27 20.91
C ASP A 145 5.59 4.83 19.56
N ARG A 146 6.90 4.75 19.26
CA ARG A 146 7.44 5.17 17.97
C ARG A 146 6.88 4.34 16.81
N GLN A 147 6.79 3.02 16.99
CA GLN A 147 6.25 2.12 15.97
C GLN A 147 4.74 2.29 15.78
N ILE A 148 3.98 2.58 16.85
CA ILE A 148 2.55 2.88 16.76
C ILE A 148 2.31 4.13 15.90
N VAL A 149 3.10 5.19 16.09
CA VAL A 149 3.06 6.38 15.24
C VAL A 149 3.43 6.04 13.80
N ASP A 150 4.49 5.26 13.58
CA ASP A 150 4.95 4.92 12.23
C ASP A 150 3.98 3.95 11.49
N ILE A 151 3.28 3.06 12.19
CA ILE A 151 2.16 2.26 11.65
C ILE A 151 1.01 3.18 11.23
N THR A 152 0.68 4.16 12.08
CA THR A 152 -0.34 5.17 11.79
C THR A 152 0.03 5.98 10.56
N ILE A 153 1.29 6.38 10.41
CA ILE A 153 1.80 7.06 9.22
C ILE A 153 1.70 6.17 7.99
N ALA A 154 2.10 4.90 8.07
CA ALA A 154 2.02 3.96 6.94
C ALA A 154 0.57 3.79 6.45
N ALA A 155 -0.37 3.54 7.36
CA ALA A 155 -1.79 3.43 7.03
C ALA A 155 -2.35 4.76 6.48
N SER A 156 -2.00 5.90 7.09
CA SER A 156 -2.45 7.23 6.64
C SER A 156 -1.88 7.62 5.26
N ALA A 157 -0.62 7.30 5.00
CA ALA A 157 0.03 7.49 3.71
C ALA A 157 -0.69 6.67 2.63
N ARG A 158 -1.11 5.45 2.95
CA ARG A 158 -1.94 4.65 2.05
C ARG A 158 -3.33 5.26 1.86
N ASN A 159 -3.92 5.83 2.91
CA ASN A 159 -5.18 6.57 2.83
C ASN A 159 -5.11 7.75 1.86
N PHE A 160 -4.02 8.51 1.91
CA PHE A 160 -3.74 9.63 1.02
C PHE A 160 -3.63 9.15 -0.43
N LEU A 161 -2.68 8.26 -0.72
CA LEU A 161 -2.38 7.87 -2.09
C LEU A 161 -3.56 7.09 -2.72
N SER A 162 -4.30 6.27 -1.95
CA SER A 162 -5.41 5.47 -2.52
C SER A 162 -6.53 6.38 -2.98
N ARG A 163 -6.89 7.36 -2.15
CA ARG A 163 -7.92 8.33 -2.48
C ARG A 163 -7.53 9.18 -3.68
N MET A 164 -6.26 9.55 -3.82
CA MET A 164 -5.79 10.26 -5.02
C MET A 164 -6.00 9.43 -6.29
N LEU A 165 -5.55 8.18 -6.30
CA LEU A 165 -5.66 7.32 -7.49
C LEU A 165 -7.12 7.04 -7.86
N LEU A 166 -7.98 6.80 -6.87
CA LEU A 166 -9.41 6.62 -7.07
C LEU A 166 -10.09 7.90 -7.57
N ALA A 167 -9.84 9.05 -6.93
CA ALA A 167 -10.47 10.33 -7.30
C ALA A 167 -10.06 10.81 -8.69
N LEU A 168 -8.84 10.50 -9.13
CA LEU A 168 -8.34 10.82 -10.47
C LEU A 168 -8.77 9.79 -11.54
N ALA A 169 -9.47 8.73 -11.13
CA ALA A 169 -9.86 7.61 -12.00
C ALA A 169 -8.66 7.07 -12.80
N VAL A 170 -7.53 6.85 -12.11
CA VAL A 170 -6.31 6.29 -12.68
C VAL A 170 -6.61 4.86 -13.13
N PRO A 171 -6.42 4.50 -14.41
CA PRO A 171 -6.56 3.13 -14.90
C PRO A 171 -5.62 2.17 -14.17
N VAL A 172 -6.10 0.99 -13.79
CA VAL A 172 -5.31 -0.08 -13.16
C VAL A 172 -4.61 -0.88 -14.25
N ASP A 173 -3.28 -0.94 -14.18
CA ASP A 173 -2.48 -1.77 -15.09
C ASP A 173 -2.50 -3.23 -14.67
N GLU A 174 -2.24 -4.14 -15.61
CA GLU A 174 -1.89 -5.51 -15.26
C GLU A 174 -0.54 -5.50 -14.51
N VAL A 175 -0.49 -6.20 -13.38
CA VAL A 175 0.69 -6.20 -12.50
C VAL A 175 1.49 -7.50 -12.69
N PRO A 176 2.67 -7.46 -13.34
CA PRO A 176 3.42 -8.67 -13.66
C PRO A 176 3.91 -9.41 -12.41
N GLY A 177 3.85 -10.74 -12.45
CA GLY A 177 4.32 -11.61 -11.37
C GLY A 177 3.26 -11.95 -10.31
N LEU A 178 1.99 -11.58 -10.55
CA LEU A 178 0.85 -12.08 -9.78
C LEU A 178 0.14 -13.17 -10.60
N SER A 179 -0.22 -14.28 -9.97
CA SER A 179 -1.09 -15.26 -10.62
C SER A 179 -2.53 -14.74 -10.73
N PRO A 180 -3.34 -15.25 -11.68
CA PRO A 180 -4.75 -14.88 -11.76
C PRO A 180 -5.53 -15.15 -10.47
N ALA A 181 -5.24 -16.24 -9.76
CA ALA A 181 -5.88 -16.58 -8.49
C ALA A 181 -5.54 -15.56 -7.39
N LEU A 182 -4.28 -15.11 -7.33
CA LEU A 182 -3.89 -14.08 -6.38
C LEU A 182 -4.48 -12.71 -6.74
N VAL A 183 -4.56 -12.35 -8.01
CA VAL A 183 -5.22 -11.11 -8.45
C VAL A 183 -6.69 -11.11 -8.02
N GLU A 184 -7.41 -12.21 -8.26
CA GLU A 184 -8.80 -12.38 -7.83
C GLU A 184 -8.92 -12.25 -6.30
N ALA A 185 -8.09 -12.97 -5.54
CA ALA A 185 -8.11 -12.89 -4.08
C ALA A 185 -7.84 -11.47 -3.57
N LEU A 186 -6.83 -10.77 -4.09
CA LEU A 186 -6.49 -9.38 -3.74
C LEU A 186 -7.62 -8.40 -4.04
N LEU A 187 -8.43 -8.65 -5.06
CA LEU A 187 -9.53 -7.78 -5.46
C LEU A 187 -10.89 -8.21 -4.90
N SER A 188 -11.02 -9.42 -4.36
CA SER A 188 -12.25 -9.92 -3.74
C SER A 188 -12.88 -8.98 -2.69
N PRO A 189 -12.13 -8.19 -1.89
CA PRO A 189 -12.75 -7.29 -0.92
C PRO A 189 -13.48 -6.10 -1.54
N LEU A 190 -13.37 -5.91 -2.87
CA LEU A 190 -14.00 -4.83 -3.61
C LEU A 190 -15.38 -5.22 -4.17
N GLU A 191 -15.75 -6.50 -4.04
CA GLU A 191 -16.98 -7.07 -4.60
C GLU A 191 -18.17 -7.08 -3.62
N GLU A 192 -17.93 -6.69 -2.36
CA GLU A 192 -18.91 -6.58 -1.27
C GLU A 192 -19.55 -5.18 -1.19
#